data_AF-A0A2V3UNC6-F1
#
_entry.id   AF-A0A2V3UNC6-F1
#
_cell.length_a   1.000
_cell.length_b   1.000
_cell.length_c   1.000
_cell.angle_alpha   90.00
_cell.angle_beta   90.00
_cell.angle_gamma   90.00
#
_symmetry.space_group_name_H-M   'P 1'
#
loop_
_entity.id
_entity.type
_entity.pdbx_description
1 polymer ?
#
loop_
_entity_poly.entity_id
_entity_poly.type
_entity_poly.pdbx_seq_one_letter_code
_entity_poly.pdbx_strand_id
1 'polypeptide(L)'
;MIDKEILTGTQRLLDCYLSPLEFGPWTLENVSISAHDISAYGAPSDARAVRLLIEEPDQGWTVAAEAIYRSRKVWRLRVSSYYDDCGGHGGTGGVKHAYLNWLRSL
;
A
#
# COMPACT_ATOMS: atom_id res chain seq x y z
N MET A 1 -4.83 -8.24 -14.50
CA MET A 1 -4.29 -6.92 -14.88
C MET A 1 -4.28 -6.08 -13.60
N ILE A 2 -3.15 -5.53 -13.17
CA ILE A 2 -3.16 -4.62 -12.02
C ILE A 2 -3.78 -3.31 -12.53
N ASP A 3 -4.84 -2.84 -11.88
CA ASP A 3 -5.56 -1.64 -12.29
C ASP A 3 -4.62 -0.42 -12.26
N LYS A 4 -4.59 0.33 -13.36
CA LYS A 4 -3.79 1.55 -13.51
C LYS A 4 -4.09 2.57 -12.39
N GLU A 5 -5.31 2.54 -11.87
CA GLU A 5 -5.76 3.34 -10.72
C GLU A 5 -4.97 3.02 -9.45
N ILE A 6 -4.71 1.73 -9.18
CA ILE A 6 -3.96 1.29 -8.00
C ILE A 6 -2.52 1.80 -8.05
N LEU A 7 -1.90 1.72 -9.22
CA LEU A 7 -0.54 2.22 -9.42
C LEU A 7 -0.47 3.74 -9.25
N THR A 8 -1.49 4.47 -9.70
CA THR A 8 -1.56 5.93 -9.56
C THR A 8 -1.76 6.34 -8.10
N GLY A 9 -2.72 5.74 -7.39
CA GLY A 9 -2.95 6.02 -5.98
C GLY A 9 -1.75 5.64 -5.11
N THR A 10 -1.11 4.50 -5.40
CA THR A 10 0.11 4.11 -4.69
C THR A 10 1.29 5.03 -4.99
N GLN A 11 1.41 5.52 -6.23
CA GLN A 11 2.43 6.52 -6.56
C GLN A 11 2.22 7.80 -5.74
N ARG A 12 0.99 8.30 -5.62
CA ARG A 12 0.67 9.47 -4.78
C ARG A 12 1.00 9.21 -3.31
N LEU A 13 0.63 8.05 -2.80
CA LEU A 13 0.97 7.62 -1.43
C LEU A 13 2.48 7.69 -1.20
N LEU A 14 3.27 7.11 -2.12
CA LEU A 14 4.72 7.09 -2.01
C LEU A 14 5.34 8.49 -2.13
N ASP A 15 4.87 9.31 -3.08
CA ASP A 15 5.42 10.63 -3.35
C ASP A 15 5.12 11.64 -2.23
N CYS A 16 3.91 11.59 -1.69
CA CYS A 16 3.45 12.57 -0.69
C CYS A 16 3.88 12.20 0.73
N TYR A 17 3.95 10.91 1.07
CA TYR A 17 4.00 10.50 2.46
C TYR A 17 5.15 9.53 2.79
N LEU A 18 5.73 8.88 1.78
CA LEU A 18 6.80 7.89 1.98
C LEU A 18 8.09 8.33 1.29
N SER A 19 8.38 9.64 1.32
CA SER A 19 9.64 10.21 0.83
C SER A 19 10.80 9.31 1.29
N PRO A 20 11.75 8.95 0.41
CA PRO A 20 12.67 7.83 0.61
C PRO A 20 13.66 7.98 1.79
N LEU A 21 13.53 9.03 2.59
CA LEU A 21 14.45 9.44 3.65
C LEU A 21 13.96 9.16 5.07
N GLU A 22 12.67 8.89 5.29
CA GLU A 22 12.14 8.58 6.63
C GLU A 22 11.27 7.33 6.52
N PHE A 23 11.50 6.33 7.37
CA PHE A 23 10.66 5.15 7.51
C PHE A 23 10.04 5.22 8.91
N GLY A 24 8.83 5.76 8.99
CA GLY A 24 8.07 5.85 10.24
C GLY A 24 6.67 5.27 10.08
N PRO A 25 5.87 5.15 11.14
CA PRO A 25 4.43 5.07 10.97
C PRO A 25 3.91 6.44 10.54
N TRP A 26 3.14 6.48 9.46
CA TRP A 26 2.43 7.68 9.01
C TRP A 26 0.94 7.48 9.19
N THR A 27 0.26 8.53 9.64
CA THR A 27 -1.19 8.57 9.61
C THR A 27 -1.62 9.48 8.48
N LEU A 28 -2.43 8.95 7.57
CA LEU A 28 -3.02 9.69 6.48
C LEU A 28 -4.54 9.56 6.57
N GLU A 29 -5.21 10.67 6.85
CA GLU A 29 -6.62 10.69 7.23
C GLU A 29 -6.82 9.79 8.48
N ASN A 30 -7.52 8.67 8.32
CA ASN A 30 -7.76 7.67 9.37
C ASN A 30 -6.97 6.37 9.16
N VAL A 31 -6.08 6.34 8.16
CA VAL A 31 -5.30 5.16 7.81
C VAL A 31 -3.88 5.28 8.34
N SER A 32 -3.45 4.31 9.13
CA SER A 32 -2.06 4.11 9.53
C SER A 32 -1.31 3.36 8.44
N ILE A 33 -0.13 3.85 8.09
CA ILE A 33 0.75 3.26 7.08
C ILE A 33 2.12 3.05 7.71
N SER A 34 2.62 1.83 7.65
CA SER A 34 4.02 1.53 7.97
C SER A 34 4.72 0.95 6.75
N ALA A 35 5.97 1.35 6.53
CA ALA A 35 6.79 0.88 5.42
C ALA A 35 8.07 0.23 5.93
N HIS A 36 8.42 -0.91 5.34
CA HIS A 36 9.63 -1.66 5.67
C HIS A 36 10.32 -2.09 4.38
N ASP A 37 11.65 -1.92 4.33
CA ASP A 37 12.43 -2.45 3.23
C ASP A 37 12.34 -3.98 3.17
N ILE A 38 12.21 -4.50 1.95
CA ILE A 38 12.22 -5.94 1.68
C ILE A 38 13.13 -6.25 0.50
N SER A 39 13.60 -7.50 0.44
CA SER A 39 14.23 -8.03 -0.77
C SER A 39 13.15 -8.54 -1.72
N ALA A 40 13.14 -8.07 -2.97
CA ALA A 40 12.23 -8.54 -4.01
C ALA A 40 12.99 -9.32 -5.09
N TYR A 41 12.73 -10.63 -5.18
CA TYR A 41 13.32 -11.48 -6.21
C TYR A 41 12.84 -11.05 -7.61
N GLY A 42 13.78 -10.91 -8.55
CA GLY A 42 13.49 -10.46 -9.92
C GLY A 42 13.23 -8.96 -10.05
N ALA A 43 13.47 -8.16 -9.00
CA ALA A 43 13.52 -6.72 -9.12
C ALA A 43 14.83 -6.27 -9.82
N PRO A 44 14.80 -5.18 -10.61
CA PRO A 44 16.02 -4.55 -11.12
C PRO A 44 17.00 -4.19 -9.98
N SER A 45 18.30 -4.22 -10.24
CA SER A 45 19.34 -3.92 -9.23
C SER A 45 19.31 -2.50 -8.70
N ASP A 46 18.74 -1.57 -9.48
CA ASP A 46 18.52 -0.17 -9.13
C ASP A 46 17.09 0.11 -8.62
N ALA A 47 16.27 -0.94 -8.47
CA ALA A 47 14.97 -0.86 -7.84
C ALA A 47 15.09 -1.16 -6.35
N ARG A 48 14.23 -0.52 -5.57
CA ARG A 48 14.08 -0.78 -4.14
C ARG A 48 12.67 -1.29 -3.90
N ALA A 49 12.51 -2.18 -2.94
CA ALA A 49 11.23 -2.80 -2.65
C ALA A 49 10.86 -2.54 -1.20
N VAL A 50 9.61 -2.15 -0.97
CA VAL A 50 9.05 -1.95 0.36
C VAL A 50 7.80 -2.77 0.52
N ARG A 51 7.63 -3.27 1.74
CA ARG A 51 6.35 -3.75 2.23
C ARG A 51 5.65 -2.60 2.93
N LEU A 52 4.45 -2.30 2.48
CA LEU A 52 3.50 -1.40 3.09
C LEU A 52 2.50 -2.23 3.89
N LEU A 53 2.28 -1.84 5.14
CA LEU A 53 1.15 -2.28 5.94
C LEU A 53 0.25 -1.06 6.14
N ILE A 54 -1.01 -1.19 5.71
CA ILE A 54 -1.98 -0.12 5.62
C ILE A 54 -3.20 -0.55 6.45
N GLU A 55 -3.49 0.16 7.52
CA GLU A 55 -4.45 -0.21 8.55
C GLU A 55 -5.44 0.93 8.75
N GLU A 56 -6.74 0.64 8.62
CA GLU A 56 -7.80 1.55 9.07
C GLU A 56 -8.43 0.93 10.33
N PRO A 57 -7.98 1.34 11.53
CA PRO A 57 -8.40 0.75 12.79
C PRO A 57 -9.89 1.01 13.10
N ASP A 58 -10.45 2.16 12.72
CA ASP A 58 -11.85 2.50 12.99
C ASP A 58 -12.80 1.68 12.12
N GLN A 59 -12.37 1.37 10.90
CA GLN A 59 -13.11 0.49 10.00
C GLN A 59 -12.72 -0.99 10.14
N GLY A 60 -11.65 -1.29 10.87
CA GLY A 60 -11.19 -2.66 11.13
C GLY A 60 -10.74 -3.40 9.88
N TRP A 61 -10.01 -2.74 8.98
CA TRP A 61 -9.43 -3.40 7.82
C TRP A 61 -7.94 -3.15 7.68
N THR A 62 -7.24 -4.17 7.18
CA THR A 62 -5.79 -4.14 6.99
C THR A 62 -5.39 -4.67 5.62
N VAL A 63 -4.44 -4.01 4.96
CA VAL A 63 -3.89 -4.37 3.65
C VAL A 63 -2.37 -4.45 3.75
N ALA A 64 -1.79 -5.56 3.30
CA ALA A 64 -0.34 -5.71 3.16
C ALA A 64 0.04 -5.70 1.67
N ALA A 65 0.83 -4.73 1.23
CA ALA A 65 1.24 -4.58 -0.16
C ALA A 65 2.77 -4.49 -0.32
N GLU A 66 3.29 -5.00 -1.42
CA GLU A 66 4.70 -4.92 -1.81
C GLU A 66 4.81 -3.94 -2.98
N ALA A 67 5.44 -2.79 -2.74
CA ALA A 67 5.72 -1.80 -3.77
C ALA A 67 7.19 -1.88 -4.18
N ILE A 68 7.44 -2.11 -5.47
CA ILE A 68 8.77 -2.01 -6.08
C ILE A 68 8.84 -0.67 -6.80
N TYR A 69 9.84 0.12 -6.44
CA TYR A 69 10.04 1.46 -6.96
C TYR A 69 11.41 1.60 -7.58
N ARG A 70 11.45 2.29 -8.72
CA ARG A 70 12.65 2.51 -9.52
C ARG A 70 12.58 3.92 -10.09
N SER A 71 13.65 4.69 -9.95
CA SER A 71 13.71 6.08 -10.45
C SER A 71 12.52 6.95 -9.99
N ARG A 72 12.12 6.82 -8.72
CA ARG A 72 10.95 7.49 -8.10
C ARG A 72 9.58 7.13 -8.70
N LYS A 73 9.48 6.03 -9.44
CA LYS A 73 8.21 5.53 -9.98
C LYS A 73 7.92 4.14 -9.43
N VAL A 74 6.66 3.88 -9.11
CA VAL A 74 6.14 2.54 -8.82
C VAL A 74 6.27 1.72 -10.10
N TRP A 75 7.21 0.77 -10.07
CA TRP A 75 7.42 -0.17 -11.17
C TRP A 75 6.44 -1.33 -11.08
N ARG A 76 6.16 -1.80 -9.87
CA ARG A 76 5.23 -2.89 -9.60
C ARG A 76 4.61 -2.75 -8.23
N LEU A 77 3.34 -3.11 -8.12
CA LEU A 77 2.67 -3.29 -6.84
C LEU A 77 2.07 -4.69 -6.78
N ARG A 78 2.25 -5.38 -5.67
CA ARG A 78 1.59 -6.66 -5.39
C ARG A 78 0.92 -6.58 -4.03
N VAL A 79 -0.40 -6.73 -3.99
CA VAL A 79 -1.08 -6.92 -2.71
C VAL A 79 -0.91 -8.37 -2.27
N SER A 80 -0.34 -8.55 -1.08
CA SER A 80 -0.03 -9.86 -0.50
C SER A 80 -1.22 -10.42 0.28
N SER A 81 -1.96 -9.56 0.99
CA SER A 81 -3.09 -9.98 1.82
C SER A 81 -4.06 -8.82 2.10
N TYR A 82 -5.31 -9.19 2.36
CA TYR A 82 -6.37 -8.31 2.87
C TYR A 82 -6.97 -8.98 4.11
N TYR A 83 -7.13 -8.23 5.19
CA TYR A 83 -7.70 -8.69 6.45
C TYR A 83 -8.89 -7.81 6.83
N ASP A 84 -10.00 -8.46 7.18
CA ASP A 84 -11.21 -7.84 7.71
C ASP A 84 -11.23 -8.17 9.20
N ASP A 85 -10.62 -7.30 10.00
CA ASP A 85 -10.32 -7.55 11.41
C ASP A 85 -11.59 -7.53 12.27
N CYS A 86 -12.62 -6.82 11.81
CA CYS A 86 -13.91 -6.71 12.48
C CYS A 86 -15.04 -7.52 11.82
N GLY A 87 -14.80 -8.17 10.68
CA GLY A 87 -15.83 -8.86 9.89
C GLY A 87 -16.88 -7.91 9.28
N GLY A 88 -16.60 -6.61 9.23
CA GLY A 88 -17.53 -5.56 8.81
C GLY A 88 -17.58 -5.34 7.29
N HIS A 89 -16.65 -5.93 6.55
CA HIS A 89 -16.46 -5.67 5.12
C HIS A 89 -16.76 -6.89 4.25
N GLY A 90 -17.37 -7.96 4.79
CA GLY A 90 -17.68 -9.16 4.01
C GLY A 90 -16.42 -9.91 3.56
N GLY A 91 -15.33 -9.83 4.32
CA GLY A 91 -14.07 -10.50 4.07
C GLY A 91 -13.18 -9.82 3.02
N THR A 92 -12.22 -10.56 2.47
CA THR A 92 -11.17 -10.08 1.55
C THR A 92 -11.71 -9.22 0.39
N GLY A 93 -12.88 -9.57 -0.16
CA GLY A 93 -13.47 -8.86 -1.29
C GLY A 93 -13.89 -7.42 -0.96
N GLY A 94 -14.53 -7.20 0.18
CA GLY A 94 -14.94 -5.85 0.57
C GLY A 94 -13.80 -5.04 1.19
N VAL A 95 -12.84 -5.67 1.88
CA VAL A 95 -11.60 -4.97 2.28
C VAL A 95 -10.84 -4.46 1.05
N LYS A 96 -10.76 -5.26 -0.01
CA LYS A 96 -10.21 -4.80 -1.29
C LYS A 96 -10.98 -3.59 -1.83
N HIS A 97 -12.31 -3.59 -1.74
CA HIS A 97 -13.12 -2.46 -2.19
C HIS A 97 -12.89 -1.19 -1.35
N ALA A 98 -12.86 -1.32 -0.02
CA ALA A 98 -12.59 -0.23 0.91
C ALA A 98 -11.19 0.38 0.65
N TYR A 99 -10.16 -0.46 0.54
CA TYR A 99 -8.81 -0.04 0.20
C TYR A 99 -8.73 0.73 -1.13
N LEU A 100 -9.41 0.24 -2.18
CA LEU A 100 -9.42 0.91 -3.47
C LEU A 100 -10.15 2.26 -3.43
N ASN A 101 -11.23 2.35 -2.66
CA ASN A 101 -11.96 3.61 -2.49
C ASN A 101 -11.13 4.64 -1.72
N TRP A 102 -10.42 4.22 -0.67
CA TRP A 102 -9.47 5.07 0.04
C TRP A 102 -8.31 5.52 -0.86
N LEU A 103 -7.68 4.61 -1.61
CA LEU A 103 -6.64 5.00 -2.57
C LEU A 103 -7.11 6.01 -3.62
N ARG A 104 -8.40 6.03 -3.95
CA ARG A 104 -9.00 6.98 -4.90
C ARG A 104 -9.31 8.34 -4.27
N SER A 105 -9.43 8.43 -2.94
CA SER A 105 -9.62 9.71 -2.24
C SER A 105 -8.32 10.52 -2.08
N LEU A 106 -7.16 9.86 -2.25
CA LEU A 106 -5.82 10.47 -2.25
C LEU A 106 -5.49 11.20 -3.56
#